data_AF-A0A529Y2P1-F1
#
_entry.id   AF-A0A529Y2P1-F1
#
_cell.length_a   1.000
_cell.length_b   1.000
_cell.length_c   1.000
_cell.angle_alpha   90.00
_cell.angle_beta   90.00
_cell.angle_gamma   90.00
#
_symmetry.space_group_name_H-M   'P 1'
#
loop_
_entity.id
_entity.type
_entity.pdbx_description
1 polymer ?
#
loop_
_entity_poly.entity_id
_entity_poly.type
_entity_poly.pdbx_seq_one_letter_code
_entity_poly.pdbx_strand_id
1 'polypeptide(L)'
;ATEPHVWWDNNKAISPREFETLLSDFRAHAADKDLYVQDLVGGADADLKLPTRVITEFAWHSLFIRNLLIRPQAAELERFLPDMTIIDLPSFRADPARHGTRTETVIAVDLIRKIVLIGGTSYAGEMKKSVFTMLNYLLPQKSVMPMHCSANEGPAGDAAVFFGLSGTGKTTLSADPSRTLIGDDEHGWGPHGVFNFEGGCYAKTIRLSAEAEPEIFATTQRFGTVLENVVLDAGRVPDFNDGSLTENTRCAYPLDFIPNASKTGRAGHPKNIIMLTADAFGVMPPIAKLTPAQAMYHF
;
A
#
# COMPACT_ATOMS: atom_id res chain seq x y z
N ALA A 1 -18.63 -2.84 18.78
CA ALA A 1 -18.79 -2.12 17.49
C ALA A 1 -18.08 -2.84 16.36
N THR A 2 -16.83 -3.27 16.52
CA THR A 2 -16.08 -4.06 15.52
C THR A 2 -16.43 -5.55 15.49
N GLU A 3 -16.93 -6.10 16.61
CA GLU A 3 -17.22 -7.53 16.79
C GLU A 3 -17.95 -8.25 15.64
N PRO A 4 -19.05 -7.72 15.07
CA PRO A 4 -19.76 -8.42 14.01
C PRO A 4 -19.12 -8.26 12.62
N HIS A 5 -18.05 -7.45 12.49
CA HIS A 5 -17.47 -7.04 11.21
C HIS A 5 -16.03 -7.52 11.01
N VAL A 6 -15.34 -7.95 12.07
CA VAL A 6 -13.96 -8.42 12.01
C VAL A 6 -13.94 -9.94 12.10
N TRP A 7 -13.18 -10.58 11.21
CA TRP A 7 -12.95 -12.01 11.28
C TRP A 7 -11.83 -12.33 12.28
N TRP A 8 -12.21 -12.57 13.53
CA TRP A 8 -11.27 -12.71 14.66
C TRP A 8 -10.44 -14.00 14.66
N ASP A 9 -10.81 -15.04 13.91
CA ASP A 9 -9.95 -16.24 13.81
C ASP A 9 -8.62 -15.91 13.12
N ASN A 10 -8.63 -14.89 12.25
CA ASN A 10 -7.46 -14.45 11.49
C ASN A 10 -6.87 -13.12 11.97
N ASN A 11 -7.52 -12.42 12.91
CA ASN A 11 -7.08 -11.14 13.45
C ASN A 11 -6.84 -11.23 14.96
N LYS A 12 -5.86 -10.49 15.48
CA LYS A 12 -5.59 -10.48 16.93
C LYS A 12 -6.28 -9.28 17.58
N ALA A 13 -7.10 -9.57 18.58
CA ALA A 13 -7.78 -8.54 19.35
C ALA A 13 -6.82 -7.84 20.32
N ILE A 14 -7.05 -6.55 20.54
CA ILE A 14 -6.47 -5.75 21.62
C ILE A 14 -7.63 -5.10 22.36
N SER A 15 -7.61 -5.11 23.69
CA SER A 15 -8.70 -4.47 24.45
C SER A 15 -8.60 -2.94 24.35
N PRO A 16 -9.73 -2.21 24.51
CA PRO A 16 -9.70 -0.75 24.55
C PRO A 16 -8.74 -0.19 25.61
N ARG A 17 -8.64 -0.85 26.79
CA ARG A 17 -7.75 -0.43 27.88
C ARG A 17 -6.27 -0.59 27.51
N GLU A 18 -5.92 -1.70 26.88
CA GLU A 18 -4.55 -1.95 26.40
C GLU A 18 -4.19 -0.94 25.31
N PHE A 19 -5.11 -0.67 24.38
CA PHE A 19 -4.90 0.34 23.34
C PHE A 19 -4.73 1.75 23.93
N GLU A 20 -5.53 2.15 24.93
CA GLU A 20 -5.33 3.44 25.62
C GLU A 20 -3.96 3.53 26.28
N THR A 21 -3.53 2.45 26.92
CA THR A 21 -2.21 2.39 27.58
C THR A 21 -1.10 2.54 26.54
N LEU A 22 -1.20 1.82 25.42
CA LEU A 22 -0.27 1.90 24.31
C LEU A 22 -0.24 3.31 23.70
N LEU A 23 -1.40 3.91 23.44
CA LEU A 23 -1.51 5.26 22.89
C LEU A 23 -0.90 6.32 23.83
N SER A 24 -1.14 6.20 25.13
CA SER A 24 -0.54 7.09 26.13
C SER A 24 0.99 6.99 26.12
N ASP A 25 1.52 5.78 26.05
CA ASP A 25 2.98 5.57 26.05
C ASP A 25 3.61 5.99 24.72
N PHE A 26 2.93 5.82 23.58
CA PHE A 26 3.34 6.40 22.29
C PHE A 26 3.44 7.93 22.37
N ARG A 27 2.45 8.59 22.98
CA ARG A 27 2.47 10.06 23.16
C ARG A 27 3.63 10.50 24.05
N ALA A 28 3.89 9.77 25.14
CA ALA A 28 5.03 10.05 26.01
C ALA A 28 6.36 9.88 25.27
N HIS A 29 6.51 8.81 24.48
CA HIS A 29 7.71 8.54 23.66
C HIS A 29 7.92 9.56 22.54
N ALA A 30 6.84 10.21 22.09
CA ALA A 30 6.88 11.24 21.05
C ALA A 30 7.23 12.65 21.59
N ALA A 31 7.16 12.88 22.90
CA ALA A 31 7.14 14.22 23.48
C ALA A 31 8.44 15.02 23.30
N ASP A 32 9.58 14.34 23.18
CA ASP A 32 10.92 14.92 23.05
C ASP A 32 11.55 14.68 21.68
N LYS A 33 10.75 14.26 20.69
CA LYS A 33 11.21 13.94 19.32
C LYS A 33 10.83 15.01 18.32
N ASP A 34 11.70 15.21 17.35
CA ASP A 34 11.33 15.85 16.09
C ASP A 34 10.48 14.87 15.28
N LEU A 35 9.27 15.30 14.91
CA LEU A 35 8.31 14.49 14.16
C LEU A 35 8.04 15.11 12.80
N TYR A 36 7.84 14.25 11.81
CA TYR A 36 7.45 14.64 10.47
C TYR A 36 5.97 14.30 10.26
N VAL A 37 5.21 15.24 9.71
CA VAL A 37 3.77 15.07 9.48
C VAL A 37 3.47 15.19 8.00
N GLN A 38 2.73 14.22 7.47
CA GLN A 38 2.17 14.27 6.12
C GLN A 38 0.65 14.18 6.19
N ASP A 39 -0.02 15.11 5.51
CA ASP A 39 -1.46 15.07 5.27
C ASP A 39 -1.69 14.62 3.83
N LEU A 40 -2.23 13.41 3.69
CA LEU A 40 -2.33 12.67 2.43
C LEU A 40 -3.70 12.02 2.29
N VAL A 41 -3.98 11.44 1.14
CA VAL A 41 -5.28 10.84 0.85
C VAL A 41 -5.09 9.40 0.35
N GLY A 42 -5.79 8.46 0.98
CA GLY A 42 -6.02 7.13 0.42
C GLY A 42 -7.30 7.14 -0.43
N GLY A 43 -7.23 6.71 -1.68
CA GLY A 43 -8.39 6.66 -2.59
C GLY A 43 -8.52 7.88 -3.50
N ALA A 44 -8.46 7.65 -4.80
CA ALA A 44 -8.57 8.67 -5.84
C ALA A 44 -10.01 9.11 -6.14
N ASP A 45 -11.01 8.35 -5.71
CA ASP A 45 -12.42 8.75 -5.83
C ASP A 45 -12.81 9.71 -4.69
N ALA A 46 -13.25 10.91 -5.05
CA ALA A 46 -13.46 12.01 -4.11
C ALA A 46 -14.53 11.73 -3.03
N ASP A 47 -15.53 10.88 -3.33
CA ASP A 47 -16.63 10.54 -2.40
C ASP A 47 -16.27 9.35 -1.49
N LEU A 48 -15.22 8.61 -1.86
CA LEU A 48 -14.79 7.37 -1.22
C LEU A 48 -13.40 7.47 -0.60
N LYS A 49 -12.74 8.63 -0.73
CA LYS A 49 -11.40 8.87 -0.20
C LYS A 49 -11.35 8.85 1.33
N LEU A 50 -10.16 8.57 1.84
CA LEU A 50 -9.79 8.55 3.25
C LEU A 50 -8.68 9.59 3.48
N PRO A 51 -9.01 10.78 4.00
CA PRO A 51 -8.01 11.74 4.47
C PRO A 51 -7.19 11.13 5.62
N THR A 52 -5.88 11.01 5.43
CA THR A 52 -4.98 10.33 6.36
C THR A 52 -3.85 11.26 6.78
N ARG A 53 -3.70 11.49 8.09
CA ARG A 53 -2.51 12.12 8.68
C ARG A 53 -1.53 11.06 9.12
N VAL A 54 -0.29 11.15 8.68
CA VAL A 54 0.78 10.22 9.05
C VAL A 54 1.86 11.00 9.79
N ILE A 55 2.12 10.59 11.02
CA ILE A 55 3.11 11.18 11.92
C ILE A 55 4.23 10.16 12.05
N THR A 56 5.43 10.52 11.62
CA THR A 56 6.58 9.61 11.56
C THR A 56 7.76 10.15 12.34
N GLU A 57 8.49 9.28 13.02
CA GLU A 57 9.78 9.60 13.63
C GLU A 57 10.88 9.84 12.58
N PHE A 58 10.89 9.07 11.49
CA PHE A 58 11.95 9.14 10.48
C PHE A 58 11.55 9.95 9.25
N ALA A 59 12.45 10.83 8.79
CA ALA A 59 12.24 11.64 7.59
C ALA A 59 11.99 10.78 6.33
N TRP A 60 12.69 9.64 6.21
CA TRP A 60 12.54 8.77 5.05
C TRP A 60 11.21 8.00 5.06
N HIS A 61 10.63 7.69 6.24
CA HIS A 61 9.26 7.18 6.34
C HIS A 61 8.24 8.24 5.90
N SER A 62 8.46 9.51 6.27
CA SER A 62 7.67 10.64 5.79
C SER A 62 7.72 10.79 4.26
N LEU A 63 8.92 10.66 3.67
CA LEU A 63 9.09 10.67 2.21
C LEU A 63 8.44 9.44 1.56
N PHE A 64 8.62 8.25 2.13
CA PHE A 64 8.01 7.02 1.66
C PHE A 64 6.50 7.19 1.55
N ILE A 65 5.83 7.59 2.63
CA ILE A 65 4.36 7.65 2.62
C ILE A 65 3.86 8.77 1.71
N ARG A 66 4.62 9.87 1.59
CA ARG A 66 4.37 10.95 0.63
C ARG A 66 4.47 10.51 -0.83
N ASN A 67 5.36 9.56 -1.13
CA ASN A 67 5.43 8.94 -2.45
C ASN A 67 4.20 8.05 -2.69
N LEU A 68 3.73 7.34 -1.66
CA LEU A 68 2.75 6.27 -1.82
C LEU A 68 1.29 6.71 -1.76
N LEU A 69 0.92 7.71 -0.98
CA LEU A 69 -0.46 8.21 -0.92
C LEU A 69 -0.66 9.44 -1.82
N ILE A 70 -1.92 9.74 -2.11
CA ILE A 70 -2.29 10.84 -2.98
C ILE A 70 -2.02 12.17 -2.24
N ARG A 71 -1.27 13.05 -2.90
CA ARG A 71 -0.93 14.37 -2.37
C ARG A 71 -2.08 15.35 -2.65
N PRO A 72 -2.71 15.96 -1.62
CA PRO A 72 -3.66 17.04 -1.82
C PRO A 72 -3.02 18.25 -2.49
N GLN A 73 -3.84 19.12 -3.07
CA GLN A 73 -3.38 20.43 -3.51
C GLN A 73 -2.98 21.28 -2.32
N ALA A 74 -1.99 22.17 -2.50
CA ALA A 74 -1.47 22.99 -1.41
C ALA A 74 -2.56 23.81 -0.68
N ALA A 75 -3.55 24.31 -1.42
CA ALA A 75 -4.67 25.07 -0.85
C ALA A 75 -5.63 24.21 0.01
N GLU A 76 -5.68 22.89 -0.22
CA GLU A 76 -6.52 21.97 0.57
C GLU A 76 -5.88 21.66 1.93
N LEU A 77 -4.54 21.79 2.05
CA LEU A 77 -3.80 21.46 3.27
C LEU A 77 -4.14 22.39 4.45
N GLU A 78 -4.43 23.67 4.19
CA GLU A 78 -4.79 24.63 5.25
C GLU A 78 -6.05 24.23 6.04
N ARG A 79 -6.93 23.44 5.41
CA ARG A 79 -8.21 23.01 5.98
C ARG A 79 -8.30 21.49 6.10
N PHE A 80 -7.16 20.80 6.05
CA PHE A 80 -7.12 19.35 6.06
C PHE A 80 -7.59 18.81 7.41
N LEU A 81 -8.64 18.00 7.38
CA LEU A 81 -9.15 17.27 8.54
C LEU A 81 -8.90 15.78 8.31
N PRO A 82 -7.99 15.15 9.07
CA PRO A 82 -7.76 13.72 8.95
C PRO A 82 -8.97 12.94 9.44
N ASP A 83 -9.39 11.95 8.67
CA ASP A 83 -10.33 10.93 9.09
C ASP A 83 -9.59 9.73 9.69
N MET A 84 -8.36 9.45 9.23
CA MET A 84 -7.46 8.45 9.80
C MET A 84 -6.16 9.11 10.29
N THR A 85 -5.60 8.61 11.39
CA THR A 85 -4.27 9.02 11.87
C THR A 85 -3.37 7.81 12.07
N ILE A 86 -2.17 7.85 11.50
CA ILE A 86 -1.12 6.85 11.71
C ILE A 86 0.00 7.52 12.52
N ILE A 87 0.44 6.87 13.60
CA ILE A 87 1.60 7.28 14.39
C ILE A 87 2.63 6.16 14.28
N ASP A 88 3.71 6.44 13.57
CA ASP A 88 4.79 5.51 13.28
C ASP A 88 6.07 5.95 13.99
N LEU A 89 6.42 5.20 15.03
CA LEU A 89 7.59 5.43 15.89
C LEU A 89 8.44 4.15 15.92
N PRO A 90 9.26 3.88 14.90
CA PRO A 90 10.08 2.67 14.81
C PRO A 90 10.97 2.43 16.02
N SER A 91 11.37 3.47 16.76
CA SER A 91 12.17 3.34 18.00
C SER A 91 11.36 2.92 19.22
N PHE A 92 10.03 3.06 19.19
CA PHE A 92 9.17 2.58 20.28
C PHE A 92 9.27 1.06 20.39
N ARG A 93 9.26 0.52 21.61
CA ARG A 93 9.24 -0.92 21.88
C ARG A 93 8.07 -1.18 22.82
N ALA A 94 7.09 -1.96 22.35
CA ALA A 94 5.99 -2.36 23.20
C ALA A 94 6.47 -3.28 24.32
N ASP A 95 5.86 -3.16 25.49
CA ASP A 95 6.00 -4.10 26.60
C ASP A 95 4.81 -5.08 26.51
N PRO A 96 5.03 -6.35 26.15
CA PRO A 96 3.96 -7.35 26.04
C PRO A 96 3.06 -7.46 27.27
N ALA A 97 3.63 -7.37 28.47
CA ALA A 97 2.87 -7.54 29.71
C ALA A 97 2.01 -6.30 30.02
N ARG A 98 2.47 -5.11 29.64
CA ARG A 98 1.77 -3.85 29.88
C ARG A 98 0.77 -3.50 28.78
N HIS A 99 1.11 -3.78 27.52
CA HIS A 99 0.37 -3.36 26.33
C HIS A 99 -0.50 -4.47 25.74
N GLY A 100 -0.43 -5.70 26.24
CA GLY A 100 -1.19 -6.84 25.69
C GLY A 100 -0.71 -7.25 24.29
N THR A 101 0.52 -6.90 23.92
CA THR A 101 1.11 -7.26 22.62
C THR A 101 1.81 -8.63 22.71
N ARG A 102 2.03 -9.28 21.56
CA ARG A 102 2.76 -10.55 21.50
C ARG A 102 4.27 -10.37 21.68
N THR A 103 4.81 -9.29 21.10
CA THR A 103 6.23 -8.95 21.04
C THR A 103 6.41 -7.44 21.21
N GLU A 104 7.66 -6.98 21.18
CA GLU A 104 7.98 -5.55 21.22
C GLU A 104 7.58 -4.79 19.94
N THR A 105 7.48 -5.49 18.81
CA THR A 105 6.87 -4.97 17.57
C THR A 105 5.35 -4.97 17.67
N VAL A 106 4.73 -3.85 17.31
CA VAL A 106 3.28 -3.65 17.36
C VAL A 106 2.79 -2.85 16.16
N ILE A 107 1.69 -3.32 15.57
CA ILE A 107 0.86 -2.61 14.61
C ILE A 107 -0.57 -2.71 15.14
N ALA A 108 -0.99 -1.72 15.93
CA ALA A 108 -2.29 -1.72 16.58
C ALA A 108 -3.25 -0.78 15.84
N VAL A 109 -4.46 -1.26 15.53
CA VAL A 109 -5.45 -0.53 14.75
C VAL A 109 -6.73 -0.36 15.57
N ASP A 110 -7.10 0.89 15.88
CA ASP A 110 -8.43 1.24 16.36
C ASP A 110 -9.30 1.65 15.17
N LEU A 111 -10.18 0.75 14.74
CA LEU A 111 -11.07 0.96 13.59
C LEU A 111 -12.18 1.98 13.85
N ILE A 112 -12.49 2.30 15.11
CA ILE A 112 -13.56 3.23 15.48
C ILE A 112 -13.03 4.66 15.48
N ARG A 113 -11.90 4.89 16.14
CA ARG A 113 -11.22 6.20 16.14
C ARG A 113 -10.31 6.40 14.93
N LYS A 114 -10.11 5.36 14.12
CA LYS A 114 -9.25 5.32 12.94
C LYS A 114 -7.81 5.73 13.26
N ILE A 115 -7.30 5.22 14.38
CA ILE A 115 -5.93 5.46 14.85
C ILE A 115 -5.12 4.19 14.64
N VAL A 116 -3.93 4.33 14.06
CA VAL A 116 -2.96 3.24 13.93
C VAL A 116 -1.67 3.60 14.65
N LEU A 117 -1.14 2.67 15.44
CA LEU A 117 0.12 2.79 16.16
C LEU A 117 1.11 1.75 15.63
N ILE A 118 2.24 2.20 15.11
CA ILE A 118 3.30 1.34 14.56
C ILE A 118 4.58 1.57 15.36
N GLY A 119 5.12 0.50 15.93
CA GLY A 119 6.34 0.54 16.73
C GLY A 119 7.12 -0.76 16.66
N GLY A 120 8.41 -0.71 16.94
CA GLY A 120 9.29 -1.89 16.94
C GLY A 120 9.57 -2.46 15.55
N THR A 121 9.35 -1.67 14.49
CA THR A 121 9.63 -2.04 13.10
C THR A 121 9.97 -0.78 12.29
N SER A 122 10.93 -0.91 11.37
CA SER A 122 11.28 0.13 10.39
C SER A 122 10.83 -0.24 8.98
N TYR A 123 9.99 -1.27 8.83
CA TYR A 123 9.47 -1.67 7.52
C TYR A 123 8.37 -0.71 7.09
N ALA A 124 8.63 0.10 6.06
CA ALA A 124 7.73 1.18 5.68
C ALA A 124 6.37 0.67 5.13
N GLY A 125 6.34 -0.58 4.67
CA GLY A 125 5.13 -1.24 4.19
C GLY A 125 4.00 -1.33 5.22
N GLU A 126 4.30 -1.25 6.52
CA GLU A 126 3.27 -1.24 7.57
C GLU A 126 2.34 -0.02 7.46
N MET A 127 2.88 1.16 7.14
CA MET A 127 2.07 2.37 6.93
C MET A 127 1.14 2.22 5.73
N LYS A 128 1.68 1.74 4.60
CA LYS A 128 0.91 1.47 3.38
C LYS A 128 -0.25 0.50 3.67
N LYS A 129 0.06 -0.67 4.21
CA LYS A 129 -0.96 -1.70 4.46
C LYS A 129 -1.93 -1.31 5.56
N SER A 130 -1.58 -0.41 6.47
CA SER A 130 -2.54 0.14 7.44
C SER A 130 -3.65 0.96 6.77
N VAL A 131 -3.32 1.78 5.77
CA VAL A 131 -4.33 2.51 4.97
C VAL A 131 -5.18 1.52 4.17
N PHE A 132 -4.55 0.51 3.55
CA PHE A 132 -5.26 -0.55 2.84
C PHE A 132 -6.25 -1.27 3.75
N THR A 133 -5.83 -1.67 4.95
CA THR A 133 -6.68 -2.34 5.94
C THR A 133 -7.88 -1.47 6.34
N MET A 134 -7.67 -0.17 6.55
CA MET A 134 -8.76 0.75 6.86
C MET A 134 -9.76 0.87 5.70
N LEU A 135 -9.27 0.99 4.47
CA LEU A 135 -10.14 1.01 3.28
C LEU A 135 -10.89 -0.32 3.09
N ASN A 136 -10.25 -1.46 3.37
CA ASN A 136 -10.90 -2.77 3.38
C ASN A 136 -12.04 -2.87 4.42
N TYR A 137 -11.94 -2.15 5.52
CA TYR A 137 -12.98 -2.11 6.54
C TYR A 137 -14.13 -1.15 6.19
N LEU A 138 -13.80 0.04 5.68
CA LEU A 138 -14.78 1.12 5.45
C LEU A 138 -15.57 0.95 4.14
N LEU A 139 -14.93 0.54 3.05
CA LEU A 139 -15.51 0.54 1.71
C LEU A 139 -16.62 -0.49 1.49
N PRO A 140 -16.55 -1.72 2.04
CA PRO A 140 -17.65 -2.68 1.90
C PRO A 140 -18.99 -2.17 2.44
N GLN A 141 -18.97 -1.33 3.49
CA GLN A 141 -20.19 -0.70 4.04
C GLN A 141 -20.83 0.30 3.08
N LYS A 142 -20.06 0.79 2.09
CA LYS A 142 -20.51 1.66 1.00
C LYS A 142 -20.75 0.88 -0.31
N SER A 143 -20.82 -0.45 -0.25
CA SER A 143 -20.95 -1.33 -1.41
C SER A 143 -19.84 -1.16 -2.45
N VAL A 144 -18.62 -0.84 -1.99
CA VAL A 144 -17.42 -0.74 -2.80
C VAL A 144 -16.54 -1.95 -2.50
N MET A 145 -16.07 -2.64 -3.53
CA MET A 145 -15.18 -3.79 -3.39
C MET A 145 -13.72 -3.31 -3.33
N PRO A 146 -13.04 -3.38 -2.18
CA PRO A 146 -11.60 -3.19 -2.11
C PRO A 146 -10.89 -4.40 -2.76
N MET A 147 -9.82 -4.15 -3.49
CA MET A 147 -9.12 -5.13 -4.31
C MET A 147 -7.61 -4.98 -4.15
N HIS A 148 -6.93 -6.10 -3.91
CA HIS A 148 -5.47 -6.20 -3.97
C HIS A 148 -5.06 -6.65 -5.38
N CYS A 149 -5.03 -5.69 -6.30
CA CYS A 149 -4.78 -5.90 -7.73
C CYS A 149 -4.09 -4.69 -8.34
N SER A 150 -3.34 -4.87 -9.44
CA SER A 150 -3.01 -3.76 -10.34
C SER A 150 -4.16 -3.49 -11.30
N ALA A 151 -4.21 -2.30 -11.89
CA ALA A 151 -5.19 -1.95 -12.90
C ALA A 151 -4.61 -1.02 -13.98
N ASN A 152 -5.07 -1.19 -15.21
CA ASN A 152 -4.74 -0.31 -16.34
C ASN A 152 -5.95 -0.11 -17.27
N GLU A 153 -5.90 0.92 -18.11
CA GLU A 153 -6.96 1.27 -19.05
C GLU A 153 -6.42 1.42 -20.47
N GLY A 154 -7.08 0.80 -21.44
CA GLY A 154 -6.73 0.93 -22.84
C GLY A 154 -7.27 2.24 -23.46
N PRO A 155 -6.80 2.63 -24.66
CA PRO A 155 -7.22 3.86 -25.32
C PRO A 155 -8.74 3.97 -25.59
N ALA A 156 -9.45 2.85 -25.59
CA ALA A 156 -10.91 2.77 -25.77
C ALA A 156 -11.70 2.80 -24.44
N GLY A 157 -11.04 3.10 -23.31
CA GLY A 157 -11.66 3.06 -21.98
C GLY A 157 -11.95 1.65 -21.47
N ASP A 158 -11.26 0.64 -22.01
CA ASP A 158 -11.37 -0.75 -21.56
C ASP A 158 -10.44 -0.99 -20.38
N ALA A 159 -10.96 -0.83 -19.16
CA ALA A 159 -10.21 -1.12 -17.94
C ALA A 159 -9.97 -2.64 -17.75
N ALA A 160 -8.82 -3.00 -17.19
CA ALA A 160 -8.48 -4.36 -16.79
C ALA A 160 -7.89 -4.36 -15.38
N VAL A 161 -8.21 -5.40 -14.59
CA VAL A 161 -7.65 -5.61 -13.24
C VAL A 161 -6.90 -6.94 -13.17
N PHE A 162 -5.79 -6.96 -12.44
CA PHE A 162 -4.89 -8.11 -12.33
C PHE A 162 -4.70 -8.48 -10.87
N PHE A 163 -5.38 -9.54 -10.42
CA PHE A 163 -5.19 -10.14 -9.11
C PHE A 163 -3.98 -11.07 -9.11
N GLY A 164 -3.30 -11.16 -7.98
CA GLY A 164 -2.18 -12.07 -7.80
C GLY A 164 -1.39 -11.77 -6.53
N LEU A 165 -0.63 -12.73 -6.04
CA LEU A 165 0.26 -12.52 -4.90
C LEU A 165 1.53 -11.77 -5.33
N SER A 166 2.40 -11.46 -4.37
CA SER A 166 3.70 -10.89 -4.67
C SER A 166 4.51 -11.87 -5.54
N GLY A 167 5.11 -11.40 -6.63
CA GLY A 167 5.95 -12.22 -7.51
C GLY A 167 5.21 -13.03 -8.58
N THR A 168 3.89 -12.86 -8.73
CA THR A 168 3.10 -13.53 -9.79
C THR A 168 3.03 -12.74 -11.10
N GLY A 169 3.81 -11.66 -11.24
CA GLY A 169 3.85 -10.83 -12.45
C GLY A 169 2.82 -9.70 -12.54
N LYS A 170 2.13 -9.33 -11.45
CA LYS A 170 1.14 -8.23 -11.43
C LYS A 170 1.70 -6.93 -12.04
N THR A 171 2.79 -6.43 -11.48
CA THR A 171 3.40 -5.15 -11.87
C THR A 171 3.86 -5.19 -13.32
N THR A 172 4.58 -6.26 -13.69
CA THR A 172 5.11 -6.48 -15.05
C THR A 172 4.00 -6.55 -16.10
N LEU A 173 2.90 -7.27 -15.85
CA LEU A 173 1.81 -7.41 -16.81
C LEU A 173 0.87 -6.20 -16.86
N SER A 174 0.81 -5.40 -15.79
CA SER A 174 0.05 -4.15 -15.81
C SER A 174 0.79 -2.98 -16.45
N ALA A 175 2.14 -3.02 -16.46
CA ALA A 175 3.00 -2.01 -17.06
C ALA A 175 3.14 -2.21 -18.59
N ASP A 176 2.00 -2.13 -19.28
CA ASP A 176 1.95 -2.16 -20.75
C ASP A 176 2.08 -0.73 -21.30
N PRO A 177 3.09 -0.41 -22.13
CA PRO A 177 3.29 0.93 -22.69
C PRO A 177 2.11 1.47 -23.50
N SER A 178 1.26 0.58 -24.03
CA SER A 178 0.07 0.94 -24.81
C SER A 178 -1.17 1.24 -23.97
N ARG A 179 -1.09 1.02 -22.65
CA ARG A 179 -2.20 1.17 -21.70
C ARG A 179 -1.82 2.15 -20.61
N THR A 180 -2.80 2.91 -20.12
CA THR A 180 -2.59 3.87 -19.03
C THR A 180 -2.61 3.12 -17.70
N LEU A 181 -1.55 3.21 -16.91
CA LEU A 181 -1.48 2.58 -15.58
C LEU A 181 -2.38 3.35 -14.60
N ILE A 182 -3.34 2.67 -13.97
CA ILE A 182 -4.18 3.26 -12.91
C ILE A 182 -3.48 3.14 -11.56
N GLY A 183 -2.87 1.98 -11.29
CA GLY A 183 -2.10 1.67 -10.09
C GLY A 183 -1.57 0.24 -10.13
N ASP A 184 -0.59 -0.09 -9.28
CA ASP A 184 0.12 -1.38 -9.31
C ASP A 184 -0.29 -2.38 -8.21
N ASP A 185 -1.06 -1.98 -7.20
CA ASP A 185 -1.31 -2.87 -6.05
C ASP A 185 -2.72 -2.79 -5.43
N GLU A 186 -3.30 -1.60 -5.22
CA GLU A 186 -4.51 -1.45 -4.39
C GLU A 186 -5.58 -0.57 -5.04
N HIS A 187 -6.78 -1.12 -5.24
CA HIS A 187 -7.87 -0.42 -5.92
C HIS A 187 -9.22 -0.65 -5.23
N GLY A 188 -10.15 0.28 -5.43
CA GLY A 188 -11.56 0.10 -5.13
C GLY A 188 -12.36 -0.04 -6.41
N TRP A 189 -13.34 -0.94 -6.41
CA TRP A 189 -14.36 -1.01 -7.44
C TRP A 189 -15.70 -0.54 -6.87
N GLY A 190 -16.07 0.68 -7.24
CA GLY A 190 -17.28 1.36 -6.80
C GLY A 190 -18.29 1.61 -7.92
N PRO A 191 -19.31 2.46 -7.67
CA PRO A 191 -20.40 2.73 -8.61
C PRO A 191 -19.94 3.44 -9.90
N HIS A 192 -18.76 4.07 -9.89
CA HIS A 192 -18.21 4.82 -11.03
C HIS A 192 -17.08 4.09 -11.77
N GLY A 193 -16.75 2.86 -11.36
CA GLY A 193 -15.64 2.09 -11.91
C GLY A 193 -14.53 1.85 -10.90
N VAL A 194 -13.30 1.76 -11.39
CA VAL A 194 -12.10 1.44 -10.59
C VAL A 194 -11.37 2.72 -10.21
N PHE A 195 -10.87 2.79 -8.97
CA PHE A 195 -10.02 3.88 -8.51
C PHE A 195 -8.86 3.35 -7.68
N ASN A 196 -7.68 3.93 -7.88
CA ASN A 196 -6.47 3.62 -7.13
C ASN A 196 -6.60 4.13 -5.69
N PHE A 197 -6.12 3.37 -4.72
CA PHE A 197 -6.00 3.83 -3.34
C PHE A 197 -4.74 4.67 -3.12
N GLU A 198 -3.75 4.51 -3.98
CA GLU A 198 -2.40 5.04 -3.84
C GLU A 198 -2.12 6.17 -4.84
N GLY A 199 -1.12 6.98 -4.52
CA GLY A 199 -0.52 8.02 -5.37
C GLY A 199 0.89 7.66 -5.85
N GLY A 200 1.35 6.43 -5.59
CA GLY A 200 2.66 5.91 -5.97
C GLY A 200 2.68 4.40 -6.04
N CYS A 201 3.88 3.85 -6.18
CA CYS A 201 4.13 2.42 -6.30
C CYS A 201 5.18 1.97 -5.27
N TYR A 202 5.06 0.72 -4.82
CA TYR A 202 6.03 0.08 -3.91
C TYR A 202 6.56 -1.23 -4.50
N ALA A 203 7.30 -1.10 -5.59
CA ALA A 203 7.73 -2.21 -6.41
C ALA A 203 8.83 -3.05 -5.74
N LYS A 204 8.88 -4.34 -6.07
CA LYS A 204 10.02 -5.20 -5.75
C LYS A 204 11.18 -4.88 -6.69
N THR A 205 12.40 -4.90 -6.13
CA THR A 205 13.62 -4.57 -6.89
C THR A 205 14.58 -5.75 -7.03
N ILE A 206 14.33 -6.88 -6.38
CA ILE A 206 15.20 -8.05 -6.49
C ILE A 206 15.22 -8.55 -7.94
N ARG A 207 16.40 -8.66 -8.53
CA ARG A 207 16.67 -8.97 -9.94
C ARG A 207 16.03 -7.99 -10.94
N LEU A 208 15.75 -6.75 -10.51
CA LEU A 208 15.27 -5.70 -11.41
C LEU A 208 16.33 -5.36 -12.46
N SER A 209 15.93 -5.28 -13.73
CA SER A 209 16.83 -4.93 -14.84
C SER A 209 16.16 -3.94 -15.79
N ALA A 210 16.98 -3.13 -16.46
CA ALA A 210 16.50 -2.14 -17.43
C ALA A 210 15.89 -2.80 -18.68
N GLU A 211 16.28 -4.03 -19.00
CA GLU A 211 15.80 -4.78 -20.15
C GLU A 211 14.41 -5.36 -19.90
N ALA A 212 14.19 -5.95 -18.72
CA ALA A 212 12.93 -6.60 -18.39
C ALA A 212 11.85 -5.60 -17.96
N GLU A 213 12.22 -4.59 -17.16
CA GLU A 213 11.28 -3.64 -16.54
C GLU A 213 11.81 -2.20 -16.64
N PRO A 214 11.99 -1.66 -17.87
CA PRO A 214 12.66 -0.37 -18.12
C PRO A 214 12.06 0.80 -17.35
N GLU A 215 10.73 0.88 -17.29
CA GLU A 215 10.02 1.99 -16.66
C GLU A 215 10.24 2.01 -15.14
N ILE A 216 10.16 0.84 -14.49
CA ILE A 216 10.39 0.70 -13.06
C ILE A 216 11.88 0.93 -12.76
N PHE A 217 12.79 0.36 -13.55
CA PHE A 217 14.22 0.56 -13.38
C PHE A 217 14.60 2.05 -13.47
N ALA A 218 14.03 2.79 -14.42
CA ALA A 218 14.27 4.22 -14.56
C ALA A 218 13.86 5.02 -13.31
N THR A 219 12.83 4.58 -12.57
CA THR A 219 12.44 5.24 -11.31
C THR A 219 13.52 5.17 -10.25
N THR A 220 14.34 4.11 -10.22
CA THR A 220 15.40 3.91 -9.22
C THR A 220 16.54 4.92 -9.35
N GLN A 221 16.65 5.58 -10.51
CA GLN A 221 17.66 6.58 -10.81
C GLN A 221 17.15 8.02 -10.61
N ARG A 222 15.91 8.20 -10.14
CA ARG A 222 15.29 9.50 -9.96
C ARG A 222 15.35 9.96 -8.51
N PHE A 223 15.64 11.25 -8.33
CA PHE A 223 15.58 11.88 -7.00
C PHE A 223 14.16 11.77 -6.42
N GLY A 224 14.09 11.41 -5.15
CA GLY A 224 12.82 11.20 -4.42
C GLY A 224 12.40 9.74 -4.32
N THR A 225 12.97 8.84 -5.13
CA THR A 225 12.78 7.39 -4.95
C THR A 225 13.48 6.91 -3.69
N VAL A 226 12.79 6.11 -2.88
CA VAL A 226 13.34 5.44 -1.71
C VAL A 226 13.66 4.00 -2.09
N LEU A 227 14.90 3.55 -1.89
CA LEU A 227 15.30 2.15 -2.02
C LEU A 227 15.37 1.53 -0.61
N GLU A 228 14.56 0.52 -0.34
CA GLU A 228 14.50 -0.16 0.95
C GLU A 228 15.25 -1.50 0.87
N ASN A 229 16.24 -1.68 1.75
CA ASN A 229 17.06 -2.89 1.87
C ASN A 229 17.86 -3.29 0.60
N VAL A 230 18.03 -2.38 -0.36
CA VAL A 230 18.89 -2.61 -1.54
C VAL A 230 20.35 -2.34 -1.16
N VAL A 231 21.24 -3.28 -1.47
CA VAL A 231 22.68 -3.11 -1.27
C VAL A 231 23.21 -2.15 -2.33
N LEU A 232 24.08 -1.22 -1.92
CA LEU A 232 24.81 -0.34 -2.83
C LEU A 232 26.27 -0.78 -2.91
N ASP A 233 26.85 -0.74 -4.09
CA ASP A 233 28.28 -0.96 -4.26
C ASP A 233 29.13 0.23 -3.77
N ALA A 234 30.45 0.12 -3.90
CA ALA A 234 31.38 1.18 -3.50
C ALA A 234 31.19 2.50 -4.29
N GLY A 235 30.62 2.44 -5.48
CA GLY A 235 30.25 3.58 -6.32
C GLY A 235 28.86 4.15 -6.03
N ARG A 236 28.13 3.60 -5.04
CA ARG A 236 26.72 3.90 -4.73
C ARG A 236 25.75 3.48 -5.84
N VAL A 237 26.13 2.52 -6.67
CA VAL A 237 25.22 1.90 -7.64
C VAL A 237 24.42 0.80 -6.94
N PRO A 238 23.08 0.77 -7.08
CA PRO A 238 22.28 -0.32 -6.53
C PRO A 238 22.63 -1.68 -7.16
N ASP A 239 22.92 -2.68 -6.33
CA ASP A 239 23.01 -4.07 -6.76
C ASP A 239 21.65 -4.76 -6.54
N PHE A 240 20.86 -4.82 -7.61
CA PHE A 240 19.55 -5.46 -7.57
C PHE A 240 19.61 -6.99 -7.51
N ASN A 241 20.76 -7.62 -7.72
CA ASN A 241 20.90 -9.07 -7.62
C ASN A 241 21.33 -9.52 -6.22
N ASP A 242 21.75 -8.60 -5.35
CA ASP A 242 22.14 -8.90 -3.98
C ASP A 242 20.92 -8.99 -3.04
N GLY A 243 20.55 -10.23 -2.71
CA GLY A 243 19.50 -10.57 -1.75
C GLY A 243 20.01 -10.84 -0.33
N SER A 244 21.27 -10.49 0.01
CA SER A 244 21.91 -10.85 1.29
C SER A 244 21.19 -10.29 2.52
N LEU A 245 20.53 -9.12 2.40
CA LEU A 245 19.66 -8.58 3.44
C LEU A 245 18.26 -9.20 3.39
N THR A 246 17.69 -9.34 2.19
CA THR A 246 16.36 -9.92 1.96
C THR A 246 16.06 -10.09 0.47
N GLU A 247 15.20 -11.07 0.10
CA GLU A 247 14.57 -11.16 -1.23
C GLU A 247 13.40 -10.16 -1.40
N ASN A 248 13.05 -9.41 -0.35
CA ASN A 248 12.02 -8.37 -0.38
C ASN A 248 12.62 -6.97 -0.48
N THR A 249 13.65 -6.78 -1.31
CA THR A 249 14.14 -5.43 -1.63
C THR A 249 13.08 -4.66 -2.40
N ARG A 250 12.98 -3.36 -2.13
CA ARG A 250 11.89 -2.53 -2.66
C ARG A 250 12.36 -1.17 -3.15
N CYS A 251 11.58 -0.57 -4.04
CA CYS A 251 11.63 0.86 -4.33
C CYS A 251 10.24 1.50 -4.21
N ALA A 252 10.21 2.70 -3.61
CA ALA A 252 9.00 3.50 -3.43
C ALA A 252 9.14 4.83 -4.18
N TYR A 253 8.23 5.09 -5.09
CA TYR A 253 8.25 6.28 -5.95
C TYR A 253 6.83 6.79 -6.24
N PRO A 254 6.66 8.11 -6.49
CA PRO A 254 5.36 8.65 -6.89
C PRO A 254 4.92 8.12 -8.25
N LEU A 255 3.61 8.01 -8.46
CA LEU A 255 3.03 7.39 -9.65
C LEU A 255 3.37 8.22 -10.91
N ASP A 256 3.55 9.53 -10.77
CA ASP A 256 3.98 10.45 -11.83
C ASP A 256 5.40 10.18 -12.36
N PHE A 257 6.15 9.24 -11.76
CA PHE A 257 7.42 8.79 -12.31
C PHE A 257 7.25 7.82 -13.49
N ILE A 258 6.09 7.18 -13.60
CA ILE A 258 5.73 6.27 -14.70
C ILE A 258 5.12 7.10 -15.84
N PRO A 259 5.70 7.08 -17.06
CA PRO A 259 5.29 7.99 -18.14
C PRO A 259 3.82 7.88 -18.59
N ASN A 260 3.27 6.67 -18.62
CA ASN A 260 1.90 6.34 -19.01
C ASN A 260 0.96 6.23 -17.80
N ALA A 261 1.33 6.76 -16.63
CA ALA A 261 0.43 6.73 -15.48
C ALA A 261 -0.77 7.66 -15.63
N SER A 262 -1.89 7.23 -15.04
CA SER A 262 -3.13 8.00 -14.98
C SER A 262 -2.96 9.24 -14.13
N LYS A 263 -3.42 10.38 -14.66
CA LYS A 263 -3.47 11.65 -13.91
C LYS A 263 -4.56 11.68 -12.84
N THR A 264 -5.58 10.83 -12.97
CA THR A 264 -6.75 10.81 -12.10
C THR A 264 -6.74 9.64 -11.13
N GLY A 265 -5.97 8.58 -11.42
CA GLY A 265 -6.02 7.32 -10.67
C GLY A 265 -7.38 6.62 -10.77
N ARG A 266 -8.18 6.91 -11.81
CA ARG A 266 -9.54 6.38 -12.00
C ARG A 266 -9.73 5.86 -13.42
N ALA A 267 -10.56 4.85 -13.57
CA ALA A 267 -10.97 4.25 -14.84
C ALA A 267 -12.43 3.78 -14.78
N GLY A 268 -12.98 3.42 -15.93
CA GLY A 268 -14.33 2.81 -16.02
C GLY A 268 -14.42 1.43 -15.36
N HIS A 269 -15.58 0.78 -15.52
CA HIS A 269 -15.75 -0.61 -15.06
C HIS A 269 -14.79 -1.55 -15.80
N PRO A 270 -14.15 -2.51 -15.09
CA PRO A 270 -13.22 -3.43 -15.71
C PRO A 270 -13.98 -4.34 -16.69
N LYS A 271 -13.50 -4.40 -17.94
CA LYS A 271 -14.00 -5.35 -18.94
C LYS A 271 -13.31 -6.71 -18.82
N ASN A 272 -12.12 -6.74 -18.21
CA ASN A 272 -11.33 -7.95 -18.02
C ASN A 272 -10.84 -8.04 -16.57
N ILE A 273 -10.98 -9.23 -15.99
CA ILE A 273 -10.44 -9.59 -14.68
C ILE A 273 -9.46 -10.73 -14.92
N ILE A 274 -8.20 -10.52 -14.56
CA ILE A 274 -7.12 -11.49 -14.73
C ILE A 274 -6.70 -11.97 -13.35
N MET A 275 -6.68 -13.28 -13.14
CA MET A 275 -6.19 -13.91 -11.90
C MET A 275 -4.86 -14.60 -12.19
N LEU A 276 -3.78 -14.03 -11.67
CA LEU A 276 -2.41 -14.50 -11.89
C LEU A 276 -2.04 -15.53 -10.82
N THR A 277 -1.53 -16.68 -11.27
CA THR A 277 -1.01 -17.72 -10.39
C THR A 277 0.34 -18.19 -10.91
N ALA A 278 1.30 -18.34 -10.00
CA ALA A 278 2.60 -18.95 -10.28
C ALA A 278 2.54 -20.41 -9.82
N ASP A 279 2.01 -21.27 -10.69
CA ASP A 279 1.82 -22.69 -10.38
C ASP A 279 3.14 -23.46 -10.49
N ALA A 280 3.80 -23.67 -9.36
CA ALA A 280 5.04 -24.43 -9.27
C ALA A 280 4.86 -25.93 -9.62
N PHE A 281 3.63 -26.45 -9.63
CA PHE A 281 3.36 -27.85 -10.01
C PHE A 281 3.26 -28.03 -11.53
N GLY A 282 3.15 -26.95 -12.31
CA GLY A 282 3.04 -27.01 -13.76
C GLY A 282 1.77 -27.71 -14.27
N VAL A 283 0.68 -27.63 -13.51
CA VAL A 283 -0.61 -28.27 -13.79
C VAL A 283 -1.56 -27.31 -14.50
N MET A 284 -1.57 -26.05 -14.07
CA MET A 284 -2.49 -25.03 -14.59
C MET A 284 -2.18 -24.74 -16.08
N PRO A 285 -3.20 -24.60 -16.93
CA PRO A 285 -2.98 -24.15 -18.31
C PRO A 285 -2.43 -22.71 -18.31
N PRO A 286 -1.72 -22.29 -19.37
CA PRO A 286 -1.19 -20.92 -19.46
C PRO A 286 -2.27 -19.83 -19.34
N ILE A 287 -3.48 -20.11 -19.82
CA ILE A 287 -4.65 -19.23 -19.67
C ILE A 287 -5.94 -20.06 -19.69
N ALA A 288 -6.92 -19.68 -18.87
CA ALA A 288 -8.26 -20.27 -18.86
C ALA A 288 -9.33 -19.18 -18.73
N LYS A 289 -10.44 -19.33 -19.47
CA LYS A 289 -11.61 -18.46 -19.32
C LYS A 289 -12.54 -19.05 -18.26
N LEU A 290 -12.74 -18.32 -17.17
CA LEU A 290 -13.56 -18.77 -16.05
C LEU A 290 -15.03 -18.37 -16.23
N THR A 291 -15.93 -19.24 -15.78
CA THR A 291 -17.32 -18.87 -15.48
C THR A 291 -17.38 -18.05 -14.18
N PRO A 292 -18.49 -17.34 -13.89
CA PRO A 292 -18.64 -16.59 -12.64
C PRO A 292 -18.43 -17.44 -11.37
N ALA A 293 -18.94 -18.68 -11.36
CA ALA A 293 -18.76 -19.59 -10.23
C ALA A 293 -17.28 -20.00 -10.04
N GLN A 294 -16.56 -20.25 -11.14
CA GLN A 294 -15.13 -20.53 -11.08
C GLN A 294 -14.33 -19.30 -10.63
N ALA A 295 -14.69 -18.11 -11.09
CA ALA A 295 -14.06 -16.86 -10.66
C ALA A 295 -14.22 -16.68 -9.14
N MET A 296 -15.42 -16.89 -8.59
CA MET A 296 -15.64 -16.81 -7.13
C MET A 296 -14.89 -17.89 -6.34
N TYR A 297 -14.68 -19.08 -6.91
CA TYR A 297 -13.94 -20.16 -6.24
C TYR A 297 -12.43 -19.89 -6.20
N HIS A 298 -11.88 -19.27 -7.25
CA HIS A 298 -10.45 -18.99 -7.36
C HIS A 298 -10.02 -17.64 -6.76
N PHE A 299 -10.97 -16.72 -6.56
CA PHE A 299 -10.77 -15.45 -5.87
C PHE A 299 -10.66 -15.66 -4.35
#